data_AF-A0A8T4WHW1-F1
#
_entry.id   AF-A0A8T4WHW1-F1
#
_cell.length_a   1.000
_cell.length_b   1.000
_cell.length_c   1.000
_cell.angle_alpha   90.00
_cell.angle_beta   90.00
_cell.angle_gamma   90.00
#
_symmetry.space_group_name_H-M   'P 1'
#
loop_
_entity.id
_entity.type
_entity.pdbx_description
1 polymer ?
#
loop_
_entity_poly.entity_id
_entity_poly.type
_entity_poly.pdbx_seq_one_letter_code
_entity_poly.pdbx_strand_id
1 'polypeptide(L)'
;FSYDLFSFDGEVTKCLWDFNDGTEKNGKTTNHTFQREGIFNVSLTLWNENGDNVKDSMEITVIEYYKPVVSISADNTFGSAPLTVQFQSDPFDVDGNKFEYLWEFDDKTTSEKKNPKHTFKKPGEYTVRLTIYDSDDQQDTASIQIIAMGNHPPTAYANASTLEGRPPLKVEFEGSHTDVNEDEVTYHWYFEETLLKGNRDSTEQNPTHTFYSPGMYPVRLTVEDEDGAKDTDVIWISVNENAFSRAKNYIIDITLQHFFNGALGDFSGDYIFSFLGNFLGKLSGNLLGNIVSNQ
;
A
#
# COMPACT_ATOMS: atom_id res chain seq x y z
N PHE A 1 -17.16 -49.69 -39.05
CA PHE A 1 -17.85 -50.08 -40.29
C PHE A 1 -18.22 -51.56 -40.24
N SER A 2 -19.50 -51.90 -40.18
CA SER A 2 -20.03 -53.19 -40.67
C SER A 2 -21.43 -52.91 -41.19
N TYR A 3 -21.62 -52.86 -42.51
CA TYR A 3 -22.96 -53.02 -43.08
C TYR A 3 -22.91 -53.55 -44.52
N ASP A 4 -24.03 -54.18 -44.85
CA ASP A 4 -24.29 -55.21 -45.85
C ASP A 4 -23.99 -54.87 -47.32
N LEU A 5 -23.31 -55.82 -47.98
CA LEU A 5 -22.98 -55.88 -49.41
C LEU A 5 -24.13 -56.41 -50.30
N PHE A 6 -25.40 -56.33 -49.89
CA PHE A 6 -26.50 -57.12 -50.48
C PHE A 6 -27.00 -56.72 -51.89
N SER A 7 -26.23 -56.01 -52.70
CA SER A 7 -26.53 -55.93 -54.14
C SER A 7 -25.31 -55.96 -55.07
N PHE A 8 -24.16 -56.42 -54.57
CA PHE A 8 -22.97 -56.59 -55.40
C PHE A 8 -22.69 -58.08 -55.63
N ASP A 9 -23.13 -58.60 -56.77
CA ASP A 9 -22.80 -59.97 -57.19
C ASP A 9 -21.38 -59.98 -57.76
N GLY A 10 -20.45 -60.59 -57.01
CA GLY A 10 -19.05 -60.78 -57.40
C GLY A 10 -18.04 -60.46 -56.29
N GLU A 11 -16.85 -61.05 -56.36
CA GLU A 11 -15.76 -60.68 -55.45
C GLU A 11 -15.24 -59.27 -55.75
N VAL A 12 -15.00 -58.49 -54.69
CA VAL A 12 -14.43 -57.14 -54.80
C VAL A 12 -12.96 -57.24 -55.18
N THR A 13 -12.61 -56.75 -56.38
CA THR A 13 -11.25 -56.78 -56.94
C THR A 13 -10.48 -55.49 -56.72
N LYS A 14 -11.18 -54.35 -56.60
CA LYS A 14 -10.57 -53.03 -56.39
C LYS A 14 -11.41 -52.17 -55.45
N CYS A 15 -10.72 -51.39 -54.62
CA CYS A 15 -11.31 -50.38 -53.74
C CYS A 15 -10.54 -49.06 -53.91
N LEU A 16 -11.26 -47.97 -54.15
CA LEU A 16 -10.69 -46.62 -54.27
C LEU A 16 -11.45 -45.68 -53.35
N TRP A 17 -10.71 -45.02 -52.47
CA TRP A 17 -11.16 -43.89 -51.68
C TRP A 17 -10.82 -42.60 -52.42
N ASP A 18 -11.81 -41.73 -52.58
CA ASP A 18 -11.66 -40.35 -53.03
C ASP A 18 -12.06 -39.44 -51.87
N PHE A 19 -11.11 -38.66 -51.36
CA PHE A 19 -11.33 -37.79 -50.20
C PHE A 19 -11.92 -36.43 -50.57
N ASN A 20 -12.17 -36.18 -51.86
CA ASN A 20 -12.70 -34.92 -52.38
C ASN A 20 -11.83 -33.68 -52.05
N ASP A 21 -10.55 -33.90 -51.75
CA ASP A 21 -9.53 -32.87 -51.52
C ASP A 21 -8.44 -32.88 -52.63
N GLY A 22 -8.68 -33.63 -53.71
CA GLY A 22 -7.73 -33.87 -54.78
C GLY A 22 -6.82 -35.08 -54.56
N THR A 23 -7.01 -35.84 -53.47
CA THR A 23 -6.26 -37.06 -53.19
C THR A 23 -7.13 -38.31 -53.24
N GLU A 24 -6.52 -39.43 -53.67
CA GLU A 24 -7.15 -40.74 -53.72
C GLU A 24 -6.25 -41.81 -53.08
N LYS A 25 -6.83 -42.86 -52.49
CA LYS A 25 -6.08 -44.01 -51.96
C LYS A 25 -6.75 -45.33 -52.30
N ASN A 26 -5.94 -46.34 -52.63
CA ASN A 26 -6.41 -47.70 -52.85
C ASN A 26 -6.39 -48.51 -51.56
N GLY A 27 -7.33 -49.44 -51.41
CA GLY A 27 -7.35 -50.41 -50.32
C GLY A 27 -8.70 -50.50 -49.60
N LYS A 28 -8.93 -51.62 -48.91
CA LYS A 28 -10.17 -51.86 -48.15
C LYS A 28 -10.31 -50.94 -46.94
N THR A 29 -9.19 -50.50 -46.38
CA THR A 29 -9.11 -49.54 -45.26
C THR A 29 -8.03 -48.52 -45.56
N THR A 30 -8.20 -47.29 -45.09
CA THR A 30 -7.25 -46.21 -45.31
C THR A 30 -7.23 -45.26 -44.11
N ASN A 31 -6.14 -44.49 -43.98
CA ASN A 31 -6.08 -43.29 -43.16
C ASN A 31 -5.90 -42.08 -44.07
N HIS A 32 -6.34 -40.89 -43.65
CA HIS A 32 -6.16 -39.66 -44.41
C HIS A 32 -6.11 -38.46 -43.48
N THR A 33 -5.39 -37.41 -43.91
CA THR A 33 -5.24 -36.16 -43.16
C THR A 33 -5.53 -35.01 -44.09
N PHE A 34 -6.67 -34.35 -43.88
CA PHE A 34 -7.05 -33.14 -44.59
C PHE A 34 -6.13 -31.98 -44.15
N GLN A 35 -5.60 -31.25 -45.13
CA GLN A 35 -4.65 -30.15 -44.89
C GLN A 35 -5.34 -28.78 -44.77
N ARG A 36 -6.65 -28.72 -45.01
CA ARG A 36 -7.46 -27.49 -45.02
C ARG A 36 -8.82 -27.77 -44.43
N GLU A 37 -9.38 -26.75 -43.80
CA GLU A 37 -10.77 -26.66 -43.40
C GLU A 37 -11.71 -26.75 -44.60
N GLY A 38 -12.89 -27.34 -44.40
CA GLY A 38 -13.87 -27.52 -45.45
C GLY A 38 -14.80 -28.71 -45.23
N ILE A 39 -15.79 -28.81 -46.12
CA ILE A 39 -16.72 -29.94 -46.16
C ILE A 39 -16.29 -30.87 -47.30
N PHE A 40 -15.89 -32.08 -46.97
CA PHE A 40 -15.37 -33.09 -47.89
C PHE A 40 -16.35 -34.25 -48.00
N ASN A 41 -16.92 -34.47 -49.19
CA ASN A 41 -17.76 -35.62 -49.46
C ASN A 41 -16.88 -36.83 -49.84
N VAL A 42 -16.36 -37.52 -48.83
CA VAL A 42 -15.49 -38.68 -49.00
C VAL A 42 -16.28 -39.84 -49.56
N SER A 43 -15.73 -40.50 -50.58
CA SER A 43 -16.40 -41.60 -51.25
C SER A 43 -15.53 -42.84 -51.39
N LEU A 44 -16.17 -44.00 -51.29
CA LEU A 44 -15.57 -45.30 -51.53
C LEU A 44 -16.23 -45.92 -52.74
N THR A 45 -15.43 -46.24 -53.76
CA THR A 45 -15.88 -46.99 -54.94
C THR A 45 -15.27 -48.39 -54.90
N LEU A 46 -16.11 -49.41 -55.10
CA LEU A 46 -15.73 -50.82 -55.16
C LEU A 46 -15.97 -51.35 -56.58
N TRP A 47 -15.08 -52.20 -57.11
CA TRP A 47 -15.25 -52.86 -58.41
C TRP A 47 -15.20 -54.39 -58.28
N ASN A 48 -15.90 -55.11 -59.18
CA ASN A 48 -15.81 -56.57 -59.34
C ASN A 48 -14.91 -56.95 -60.54
N GLU A 49 -14.76 -58.25 -60.78
CA GLU A 49 -14.01 -58.79 -61.93
C GLU A 49 -14.58 -58.38 -63.29
N ASN A 50 -15.89 -58.11 -63.36
CA ASN A 50 -16.58 -57.71 -64.60
C ASN A 50 -16.46 -56.21 -64.89
N GLY A 51 -15.90 -55.42 -63.96
CA GLY A 51 -15.77 -53.97 -64.06
C GLY A 51 -16.98 -53.18 -63.56
N ASP A 52 -18.03 -53.84 -63.05
CA ASP A 52 -19.15 -53.18 -62.38
C ASP A 52 -18.66 -52.51 -61.10
N ASN A 53 -19.27 -51.38 -60.73
CA ASN A 53 -18.92 -50.69 -59.50
C ASN A 53 -20.12 -50.19 -58.71
N VAL A 54 -19.88 -50.04 -57.41
CA VAL A 54 -20.78 -49.37 -56.47
C VAL A 54 -20.00 -48.29 -55.74
N LYS A 55 -20.66 -47.16 -55.50
CA LYS A 55 -20.09 -46.01 -54.81
C LYS A 55 -20.96 -45.65 -53.62
N ASP A 56 -20.34 -45.46 -52.47
CA ASP A 56 -20.95 -44.87 -51.29
C ASP A 56 -20.19 -43.60 -50.89
N SER A 57 -20.86 -42.66 -50.23
CA SER A 57 -20.26 -41.36 -49.87
C SER A 57 -20.75 -40.86 -48.52
N MET A 58 -19.88 -40.17 -47.80
CA MET A 58 -20.15 -39.57 -46.50
C MET A 58 -19.50 -38.19 -46.43
N GLU A 59 -20.22 -37.25 -45.84
CA GLU A 59 -19.72 -35.92 -45.59
C GLU A 59 -18.83 -35.89 -44.33
N ILE A 60 -17.63 -35.33 -44.46
CA ILE A 60 -16.70 -35.04 -43.38
C ILE A 60 -16.46 -33.53 -43.34
N THR A 61 -16.78 -32.89 -42.22
CA THR A 61 -16.46 -31.48 -41.99
C THR A 61 -15.15 -31.39 -41.22
N VAL A 62 -14.19 -30.64 -41.76
CA VAL A 62 -12.91 -30.29 -41.13
C VAL A 62 -12.96 -28.82 -40.77
N ILE A 63 -12.74 -28.50 -39.50
CA ILE A 63 -12.70 -27.12 -39.00
C ILE A 63 -11.29 -26.79 -38.48
N GLU A 64 -10.90 -25.53 -38.60
CA GLU A 64 -9.69 -24.99 -37.98
C GLU A 64 -10.09 -24.40 -36.62
N TYR A 65 -9.38 -24.78 -35.56
CA TYR A 65 -9.61 -24.24 -34.22
C TYR A 65 -8.64 -23.09 -33.96
N TYR A 66 -9.19 -21.94 -33.63
CA TYR A 66 -8.37 -20.80 -33.22
C TYR A 66 -8.30 -20.75 -31.71
N LYS A 67 -7.10 -20.49 -31.18
CA LYS A 67 -7.00 -20.25 -29.74
C LYS A 67 -7.69 -18.93 -29.40
N PRO A 68 -8.37 -18.84 -28.25
CA PRO A 68 -8.89 -17.58 -27.80
C PRO A 68 -7.74 -16.64 -27.48
N VAL A 69 -8.02 -15.34 -27.39
CA VAL A 69 -7.07 -14.33 -26.92
C VAL A 69 -7.69 -13.54 -25.78
N VAL A 70 -6.90 -13.14 -24.79
CA VAL A 70 -7.40 -12.34 -23.67
C VAL A 70 -6.48 -11.17 -23.34
N SER A 71 -7.10 -10.04 -23.02
CA SER A 71 -6.44 -8.93 -22.36
C SER A 71 -7.08 -8.66 -21.01
N ILE A 72 -6.29 -8.12 -20.08
CA ILE A 72 -6.76 -7.76 -18.74
C ILE A 72 -6.36 -6.33 -18.39
N SER A 73 -7.19 -5.69 -17.58
CA SER A 73 -6.94 -4.40 -16.97
C SER A 73 -7.39 -4.38 -15.51
N ALA A 74 -6.97 -3.35 -14.79
CA ALA A 74 -7.33 -3.10 -13.40
C ALA A 74 -7.62 -1.60 -13.22
N ASP A 75 -8.49 -1.26 -12.26
CA ASP A 75 -8.77 0.13 -11.89
C ASP A 75 -7.56 0.80 -11.23
N ASN A 76 -6.82 0.07 -10.40
CA ASN A 76 -5.58 0.51 -9.76
C ASN A 76 -4.51 -0.57 -9.86
N THR A 77 -3.28 -0.16 -10.12
CA THR A 77 -2.10 -1.05 -10.12
C THR A 77 -1.12 -0.76 -8.97
N PHE A 78 -1.43 0.26 -8.17
CA PHE A 78 -0.59 0.77 -7.09
C PHE A 78 -1.44 1.42 -6.01
N GLY A 79 -1.07 1.29 -4.73
CA GLY A 79 -1.68 1.98 -3.60
C GLY A 79 -1.31 1.35 -2.25
N SER A 80 -1.77 1.91 -1.14
CA SER A 80 -1.52 1.40 0.23
C SER A 80 -2.23 0.06 0.48
N ALA A 81 -1.58 -0.85 1.21
CA ALA A 81 -2.23 -2.05 1.72
C ALA A 81 -3.12 -1.69 2.93
N PRO A 82 -4.36 -2.21 3.04
CA PRO A 82 -5.00 -3.16 2.16
C PRO A 82 -5.48 -2.54 0.84
N LEU A 83 -4.94 -3.01 -0.29
CA LEU A 83 -5.26 -2.48 -1.61
C LEU A 83 -6.38 -3.31 -2.24
N THR A 84 -7.54 -2.71 -2.44
CA THR A 84 -8.67 -3.33 -3.14
C THR A 84 -8.65 -2.96 -4.62
N VAL A 85 -8.61 -3.97 -5.50
CA VAL A 85 -8.51 -3.80 -6.96
C VAL A 85 -9.70 -4.48 -7.64
N GLN A 86 -10.33 -3.77 -8.57
CA GLN A 86 -11.31 -4.31 -9.51
C GLN A 86 -10.63 -4.66 -10.83
N PHE A 87 -10.71 -5.93 -11.22
CA PHE A 87 -10.15 -6.41 -12.48
C PHE A 87 -11.22 -6.47 -13.57
N GLN A 88 -10.79 -6.32 -14.82
CA GLN A 88 -11.60 -6.50 -16.01
C GLN A 88 -10.87 -7.41 -17.01
N SER A 89 -11.62 -8.33 -17.61
CA SER A 89 -11.15 -9.19 -18.71
C SER A 89 -11.86 -8.84 -20.01
N ASP A 90 -11.13 -8.82 -21.11
CA ASP A 90 -11.66 -8.68 -22.47
C ASP A 90 -11.19 -9.85 -23.35
N PRO A 91 -11.86 -11.02 -23.26
CA PRO A 91 -11.54 -12.18 -24.08
C PRO A 91 -12.22 -12.10 -25.45
N PHE A 92 -11.54 -12.62 -26.45
CA PHE A 92 -12.03 -12.72 -27.83
C PHE A 92 -11.72 -14.10 -28.39
N ASP A 93 -12.71 -14.68 -29.08
CA ASP A 93 -12.58 -15.91 -29.83
C ASP A 93 -13.36 -15.74 -31.14
N VAL A 94 -12.72 -16.10 -32.24
CA VAL A 94 -13.29 -16.03 -33.59
C VAL A 94 -14.37 -17.10 -33.79
N ASP A 95 -14.27 -18.24 -33.10
CA ASP A 95 -15.24 -19.33 -33.18
C ASP A 95 -16.50 -19.04 -32.35
N GLY A 96 -16.46 -18.00 -31.52
CA GLY A 96 -17.59 -17.53 -30.72
C GLY A 96 -17.90 -18.41 -29.52
N ASN A 97 -16.91 -19.19 -29.05
CA ASN A 97 -17.08 -20.07 -27.91
C ASN A 97 -17.32 -19.31 -26.60
N LYS A 98 -17.84 -20.04 -25.61
CA LYS A 98 -17.98 -19.52 -24.25
C LYS A 98 -16.65 -19.67 -23.50
N PHE A 99 -16.38 -18.72 -22.61
CA PHE A 99 -15.17 -18.73 -21.79
C PHE A 99 -15.45 -19.17 -20.35
N GLU A 100 -14.56 -20.00 -19.83
CA GLU A 100 -14.31 -20.17 -18.40
C GLU A 100 -13.11 -19.31 -17.99
N TYR A 101 -13.10 -18.84 -16.73
CA TYR A 101 -12.10 -17.91 -16.22
C TYR A 101 -11.42 -18.52 -15.00
N LEU A 102 -10.10 -18.44 -14.95
CA LEU A 102 -9.30 -18.76 -13.77
C LEU A 102 -8.35 -17.61 -13.49
N TRP A 103 -8.71 -16.81 -12.49
CA TRP A 103 -7.82 -15.81 -11.91
C TRP A 103 -6.97 -16.46 -10.82
N GLU A 104 -5.66 -16.28 -10.91
CA GLU A 104 -4.68 -16.67 -9.90
C GLU A 104 -3.99 -15.43 -9.36
N PHE A 105 -4.04 -15.25 -8.04
CA PHE A 105 -3.37 -14.16 -7.34
C PHE A 105 -2.14 -14.72 -6.61
N ASP A 106 -1.00 -14.03 -6.67
CA ASP A 106 0.25 -14.44 -6.00
C ASP A 106 0.14 -14.58 -4.46
N ASP A 107 -0.98 -14.16 -3.86
CA ASP A 107 -1.30 -14.41 -2.45
C ASP A 107 -1.93 -15.79 -2.18
N LYS A 108 -1.96 -16.68 -3.19
CA LYS A 108 -2.51 -18.05 -3.18
C LYS A 108 -4.03 -18.12 -3.17
N THR A 109 -4.72 -17.05 -3.51
CA THR A 109 -6.17 -17.07 -3.74
C THR A 109 -6.49 -17.16 -5.23
N THR A 110 -7.73 -17.53 -5.55
CA THR A 110 -8.22 -17.65 -6.93
C THR A 110 -9.65 -17.12 -7.08
N SER A 111 -10.08 -16.89 -8.33
CA SER A 111 -11.46 -16.54 -8.66
C SER A 111 -11.88 -17.03 -10.04
N GLU A 112 -13.14 -17.47 -10.17
CA GLU A 112 -13.74 -17.93 -11.42
C GLU A 112 -14.66 -16.88 -12.07
N LYS A 113 -14.80 -15.70 -11.45
CA LYS A 113 -15.62 -14.61 -12.00
C LYS A 113 -14.91 -13.97 -13.20
N LYS A 114 -15.68 -13.52 -14.20
CA LYS A 114 -15.19 -12.72 -15.33
C LYS A 114 -14.38 -11.49 -14.87
N ASN A 115 -15.00 -10.66 -14.04
CA ASN A 115 -14.43 -9.39 -13.54
C ASN A 115 -14.41 -9.39 -11.99
N PRO A 116 -13.43 -10.05 -11.34
CA PRO A 116 -13.38 -10.15 -9.90
C PRO A 116 -12.91 -8.86 -9.23
N LYS A 117 -13.29 -8.69 -7.96
CA LYS A 117 -12.73 -7.71 -7.04
C LYS A 117 -11.89 -8.46 -6.02
N HIS A 118 -10.64 -8.07 -5.85
CA HIS A 118 -9.69 -8.71 -4.92
C HIS A 118 -9.09 -7.69 -3.96
N THR A 119 -8.60 -8.13 -2.80
CA THR A 119 -7.97 -7.23 -1.81
C THR A 119 -6.65 -7.78 -1.30
N PHE A 120 -5.57 -7.10 -1.64
CA PHE A 120 -4.21 -7.40 -1.22
C PHE A 120 -3.97 -6.82 0.17
N LYS A 121 -4.15 -7.66 1.20
CA LYS A 121 -4.14 -7.22 2.60
C LYS A 121 -2.76 -6.84 3.14
N LYS A 122 -1.70 -7.34 2.51
CA LYS A 122 -0.33 -7.12 2.95
C LYS A 122 0.43 -6.33 1.90
N PRO A 123 1.40 -5.51 2.33
CA PRO A 123 2.33 -4.89 1.40
C PRO A 123 3.08 -5.94 0.60
N GLY A 124 3.32 -5.65 -0.68
CA GLY A 124 4.02 -6.53 -1.61
C GLY A 124 3.76 -6.20 -3.06
N GLU A 125 4.59 -6.78 -3.92
CA GLU A 125 4.37 -6.83 -5.36
C GLU A 125 3.69 -8.16 -5.70
N TYR A 126 2.57 -8.09 -6.40
CA TYR A 126 1.74 -9.24 -6.77
C TYR A 126 1.62 -9.33 -8.28
N THR A 127 1.92 -10.50 -8.84
CA THR A 127 1.52 -10.84 -10.21
C THR A 127 0.14 -11.45 -10.16
N VAL A 128 -0.77 -10.89 -10.95
CA VAL A 128 -2.11 -11.43 -11.16
C VAL A 128 -2.17 -12.05 -12.54
N ARG A 129 -2.63 -13.29 -12.62
CA ARG A 129 -2.75 -14.05 -13.86
C ARG A 129 -4.21 -14.39 -14.12
N LEU A 130 -4.66 -14.19 -15.35
CA LEU A 130 -5.92 -14.74 -15.83
C LEU A 130 -5.60 -15.76 -16.90
N THR A 131 -6.09 -16.98 -16.72
CA THR A 131 -6.20 -17.98 -17.78
C THR A 131 -7.66 -18.12 -18.17
N ILE A 132 -7.95 -18.06 -19.47
CA ILE A 132 -9.28 -18.38 -20.00
C ILE A 132 -9.23 -19.72 -20.72
N TYR A 133 -10.34 -20.45 -20.67
CA TYR A 133 -10.55 -21.67 -21.44
C TYR A 133 -11.78 -21.49 -22.32
N ASP A 134 -11.71 -21.90 -23.58
CA ASP A 134 -12.90 -22.00 -24.44
C ASP A 134 -13.57 -23.38 -24.32
N SER A 135 -14.69 -23.58 -25.03
CA SER A 135 -15.43 -24.85 -25.02
C SER A 135 -14.76 -25.99 -25.80
N ASP A 136 -13.66 -25.71 -26.50
CA ASP A 136 -12.85 -26.68 -27.24
C ASP A 136 -11.52 -26.98 -26.52
N ASP A 137 -11.46 -26.68 -25.22
CA ASP A 137 -10.31 -26.86 -24.33
C ASP A 137 -9.04 -26.09 -24.78
N GLN A 138 -9.18 -25.05 -25.62
CA GLN A 138 -8.09 -24.13 -25.89
C GLN A 138 -8.01 -23.05 -24.81
N GLN A 139 -6.81 -22.50 -24.61
CA GLN A 139 -6.56 -21.51 -23.57
C GLN A 139 -5.63 -20.40 -24.02
N ASP A 140 -5.78 -19.26 -23.37
CA ASP A 140 -4.84 -18.14 -23.39
C ASP A 140 -4.67 -17.54 -21.99
N THR A 141 -3.57 -16.82 -21.79
CA THR A 141 -3.22 -16.27 -20.48
C THR A 141 -2.68 -14.85 -20.59
N ALA A 142 -3.18 -13.97 -19.72
CA ALA A 142 -2.66 -12.63 -19.53
C ALA A 142 -2.21 -12.40 -18.09
N SER A 143 -1.33 -11.43 -17.86
CA SER A 143 -0.83 -11.09 -16.53
C SER A 143 -0.63 -9.59 -16.35
N ILE A 144 -0.81 -9.12 -15.11
CA ILE A 144 -0.67 -7.72 -14.68
C ILE A 144 0.01 -7.67 -13.31
N GLN A 145 0.84 -6.65 -13.08
CA GLN A 145 1.48 -6.41 -11.78
C GLN A 145 0.67 -5.42 -10.95
N ILE A 146 0.53 -5.72 -9.65
CA ILE A 146 -0.11 -4.87 -8.64
C ILE A 146 0.88 -4.63 -7.50
N ILE A 147 1.03 -3.39 -7.06
CA ILE A 147 1.93 -2.99 -5.98
C ILE A 147 1.10 -2.48 -4.81
N ALA A 148 1.04 -3.24 -3.72
CA ALA A 148 0.47 -2.78 -2.46
C ALA A 148 1.61 -2.27 -1.56
N MET A 149 1.61 -0.99 -1.22
CA MET A 149 2.63 -0.38 -0.36
C MET A 149 2.36 -0.65 1.12
N GLY A 150 3.43 -0.54 1.93
CA GLY A 150 3.30 -0.46 3.39
C GLY A 150 2.84 0.91 3.83
N ASN A 151 2.51 1.02 5.12
CA ASN A 151 2.37 2.31 5.77
C ASN A 151 3.75 3.00 5.81
N HIS A 152 3.82 4.25 5.39
CA HIS A 152 4.97 5.14 5.54
C HIS A 152 4.61 6.27 6.51
N PRO A 153 5.49 6.60 7.46
CA PRO A 153 5.20 7.70 8.37
C PRO A 153 4.99 9.02 7.60
N PRO A 154 4.04 9.87 8.04
CA PRO A 154 3.95 11.24 7.55
C PRO A 154 5.26 11.96 7.87
N THR A 155 5.60 13.03 7.16
CA THR A 155 6.69 13.94 7.54
C THR A 155 6.11 15.15 8.24
N ALA A 156 6.55 15.45 9.46
CA ALA A 156 6.04 16.56 10.25
C ALA A 156 6.84 17.85 9.98
N TYR A 157 6.16 19.00 9.98
CA TYR A 157 6.79 20.31 9.90
C TYR A 157 6.18 21.26 10.93
N ALA A 158 7.02 21.70 11.87
CA ALA A 158 6.66 22.64 12.92
C ALA A 158 7.10 24.06 12.54
N ASN A 159 6.20 25.02 12.68
CA ASN A 159 6.51 26.42 12.51
C ASN A 159 5.91 27.26 13.65
N ALA A 160 6.45 28.47 13.84
CA ALA A 160 6.02 29.40 14.86
C ALA A 160 6.04 30.84 14.35
N SER A 161 5.10 31.66 14.83
CA SER A 161 5.02 33.08 14.46
C SER A 161 6.22 33.91 14.91
N THR A 162 6.95 33.45 15.93
CA THR A 162 8.25 33.97 16.32
C THR A 162 9.07 32.88 17.01
N LEU A 163 10.39 32.91 16.81
CA LEU A 163 11.34 32.02 17.50
C LEU A 163 11.97 32.67 18.73
N GLU A 164 11.76 33.96 18.94
CA GLU A 164 12.28 34.65 20.12
C GLU A 164 11.39 35.80 20.61
N GLY A 165 11.55 36.18 21.88
CA GLY A 165 10.77 37.28 22.45
C GLY A 165 11.06 37.51 23.93
N ARG A 166 10.19 38.25 24.61
CA ARG A 166 10.26 38.51 26.06
C ARG A 166 9.00 38.02 26.75
N PRO A 167 9.06 37.59 28.02
CA PRO A 167 7.89 37.10 28.73
C PRO A 167 6.91 38.23 29.11
N PRO A 168 5.59 37.99 29.10
CA PRO A 168 4.93 36.79 28.55
C PRO A 168 4.97 36.78 27.03
N LEU A 169 5.59 35.76 26.43
CA LEU A 169 5.71 35.60 24.99
C LEU A 169 4.60 34.67 24.52
N LYS A 170 3.56 35.25 23.91
CA LYS A 170 2.52 34.50 23.21
C LYS A 170 3.02 34.14 21.81
N VAL A 171 3.04 32.85 21.47
CA VAL A 171 3.47 32.30 20.19
C VAL A 171 2.31 31.53 19.58
N GLU A 172 2.08 31.76 18.28
CA GLU A 172 1.13 31.00 17.48
C GLU A 172 1.95 29.95 16.70
N PHE A 173 1.53 28.69 16.79
CA PHE A 173 2.21 27.58 16.14
C PHE A 173 1.41 27.13 14.92
N GLU A 174 2.13 26.74 13.87
CA GLU A 174 1.56 26.23 12.65
C GLU A 174 2.14 24.83 12.40
N GLY A 175 1.25 23.84 12.35
CA GLY A 175 1.59 22.45 12.09
C GLY A 175 1.22 22.06 10.67
N SER A 176 2.13 21.44 9.95
CA SER A 176 1.86 20.87 8.63
C SER A 176 2.54 19.52 8.47
N HIS A 177 2.13 18.77 7.46
CA HIS A 177 2.70 17.48 7.14
C HIS A 177 2.69 17.21 5.64
N THR A 178 3.48 16.23 5.21
CA THR A 178 3.34 15.57 3.91
C THR A 178 3.25 14.08 4.14
N ASP A 179 2.39 13.40 3.40
CA ASP A 179 2.22 11.96 3.50
C ASP A 179 2.16 11.34 2.09
N VAL A 180 2.84 10.21 1.88
CA VAL A 180 2.89 9.54 0.56
C VAL A 180 1.68 8.64 0.34
N ASN A 181 1.12 8.11 1.43
CA ASN A 181 -0.05 7.25 1.45
C ASN A 181 -1.36 8.06 1.47
N GLU A 182 -1.30 9.37 1.75
CA GLU A 182 -2.44 10.30 1.88
C GLU A 182 -3.39 9.93 3.03
N ASP A 183 -2.83 9.32 4.09
CA ASP A 183 -3.58 8.88 5.25
C ASP A 183 -4.10 10.06 6.10
N GLU A 184 -5.20 9.85 6.84
CA GLU A 184 -5.64 10.83 7.84
C GLU A 184 -4.63 10.91 9.00
N VAL A 185 -4.28 12.13 9.43
CA VAL A 185 -3.28 12.35 10.48
C VAL A 185 -3.82 13.10 11.70
N THR A 186 -3.16 12.90 12.83
CA THR A 186 -3.38 13.62 14.08
C THR A 186 -2.13 14.43 14.46
N TYR A 187 -2.34 15.59 15.09
CA TYR A 187 -1.26 16.47 15.54
C TYR A 187 -1.15 16.43 17.06
N HIS A 188 0.09 16.38 17.56
CA HIS A 188 0.39 16.46 18.99
C HIS A 188 1.56 17.40 19.22
N TRP A 189 1.28 18.53 19.86
CA TRP A 189 2.28 19.52 20.27
C TRP A 189 2.67 19.32 21.72
N TYR A 190 3.97 19.32 22.00
CA TYR A 190 4.54 19.26 23.34
C TYR A 190 5.36 20.52 23.62
N PHE A 191 4.95 21.28 24.64
CA PHE A 191 5.68 22.46 25.10
C PHE A 191 6.49 22.07 26.35
N GLU A 192 7.76 21.70 26.17
CA GLU A 192 8.60 21.14 27.24
C GLU A 192 9.13 22.22 28.22
N GLU A 193 8.23 22.75 29.03
CA GLU A 193 8.55 23.70 30.10
C GLU A 193 8.94 22.97 31.39
N THR A 194 10.23 22.71 31.56
CA THR A 194 10.81 21.95 32.68
C THR A 194 10.50 22.48 34.10
N LEU A 195 9.90 23.66 34.24
CA LEU A 195 9.63 24.31 35.54
C LEU A 195 8.21 24.08 36.08
N LEU A 196 7.29 23.51 35.30
CA LEU A 196 5.91 23.23 35.72
C LEU A 196 5.61 21.74 35.55
N LYS A 197 5.31 21.04 36.66
CA LYS A 197 4.73 19.69 36.58
C LYS A 197 3.38 19.78 35.86
N GLY A 198 3.28 19.14 34.71
CA GLY A 198 2.13 19.17 33.82
C GLY A 198 2.55 19.77 32.49
N ASN A 199 3.09 18.92 31.62
CA ASN A 199 3.31 19.26 30.23
C ASN A 199 2.00 19.85 29.69
N ARG A 200 2.07 21.06 29.15
CA ARG A 200 0.96 21.57 28.36
C ARG A 200 1.17 20.99 26.98
N ASP A 201 0.27 20.09 26.60
CA ASP A 201 0.24 19.48 25.28
C ASP A 201 -1.01 19.99 24.55
N SER A 202 -0.97 20.05 23.22
CA SER A 202 -2.13 20.38 22.40
C SER A 202 -2.33 19.36 21.29
N THR A 203 -3.59 19.10 20.93
CA THR A 203 -3.98 18.27 19.79
C THR A 203 -4.52 19.08 18.61
N GLU A 204 -4.57 20.41 18.73
CA GLU A 204 -4.93 21.28 17.62
C GLU A 204 -3.78 21.33 16.62
N GLN A 205 -4.09 21.37 15.32
CA GLN A 205 -3.05 21.53 14.27
C GLN A 205 -2.26 22.83 14.46
N ASN A 206 -2.96 23.94 14.74
CA ASN A 206 -2.38 25.28 14.87
C ASN A 206 -2.69 25.88 16.26
N PRO A 207 -2.03 25.42 17.33
CA PRO A 207 -2.31 25.88 18.67
C PRO A 207 -1.63 27.22 18.97
N THR A 208 -2.05 27.84 20.07
CA THR A 208 -1.36 29.01 20.62
C THR A 208 -0.88 28.70 22.03
N HIS A 209 0.35 29.09 22.35
CA HIS A 209 0.93 28.89 23.68
C HIS A 209 1.68 30.12 24.17
N THR A 210 1.75 30.32 25.49
CA THR A 210 2.37 31.51 26.11
C THR A 210 3.45 31.10 27.09
N PHE A 211 4.68 31.53 26.83
CA PHE A 211 5.83 31.32 27.71
C PHE A 211 5.98 32.48 28.70
N TYR A 212 5.90 32.18 29.99
CA TYR A 212 5.92 33.19 31.06
C TYR A 212 7.28 33.43 31.69
N SER A 213 8.23 32.53 31.49
CA SER A 213 9.58 32.62 32.08
C SER A 213 10.65 32.72 30.98
N PRO A 214 11.75 33.45 31.22
CA PRO A 214 12.91 33.38 30.35
C PRO A 214 13.49 31.96 30.28
N GLY A 215 13.95 31.56 29.10
CA GLY A 215 14.47 30.21 28.87
C GLY A 215 14.55 29.86 27.39
N MET A 216 15.20 28.73 27.09
CA MET A 216 15.18 28.08 25.78
C MET A 216 14.26 26.88 25.86
N TYR A 217 13.17 26.90 25.11
CA TYR A 217 12.14 25.86 25.16
C TYR A 217 12.14 25.06 23.86
N PRO A 218 12.38 23.73 23.90
CA PRO A 218 12.09 22.88 22.76
C PRO A 218 10.58 22.68 22.66
N VAL A 219 10.05 22.94 21.47
CA VAL A 219 8.66 22.69 21.11
C VAL A 219 8.66 21.59 20.07
N ARG A 220 8.01 20.47 20.41
CA ARG A 220 7.94 19.28 19.56
C ARG A 220 6.56 19.17 18.95
N LEU A 221 6.48 19.03 17.63
CA LEU A 221 5.28 18.56 16.93
C LEU A 221 5.49 17.10 16.55
N THR A 222 4.55 16.24 16.94
CA THR A 222 4.44 14.86 16.44
C THR A 222 3.20 14.76 15.55
N VAL A 223 3.37 14.22 14.35
CA VAL A 223 2.27 13.88 13.43
C VAL A 223 2.20 12.37 13.34
N GLU A 224 1.01 11.80 13.56
CA GLU A 224 0.75 10.35 13.56
C GLU A 224 -0.41 10.03 12.62
N ASP A 225 -0.21 9.08 11.72
CA ASP A 225 -1.25 8.56 10.81
C ASP A 225 -2.20 7.57 11.50
N GLU A 226 -3.30 7.22 10.82
CA GLU A 226 -4.32 6.30 11.34
C GLU A 226 -3.83 4.87 11.61
N ASP A 227 -2.74 4.47 10.96
CA ASP A 227 -2.08 3.18 11.11
C ASP A 227 -0.96 3.20 12.17
N GLY A 228 -0.75 4.35 12.83
CA GLY A 228 0.15 4.55 13.96
C GLY A 228 1.61 4.81 13.61
N ALA A 229 1.96 5.02 12.33
CA ALA A 229 3.29 5.53 12.02
C ALA A 229 3.32 7.05 12.22
N LYS A 230 4.51 7.56 12.54
CA LYS A 230 4.67 8.93 13.03
C LYS A 230 6.02 9.50 12.74
N ASP A 231 6.04 10.82 12.63
CA ASP A 231 7.24 11.62 12.55
C ASP A 231 7.16 12.80 13.50
N THR A 232 8.29 13.46 13.71
CA THR A 232 8.41 14.51 14.70
C THR A 232 9.38 15.58 14.26
N ASP A 233 8.93 16.83 14.36
CA ASP A 233 9.76 18.01 14.15
C ASP A 233 9.88 18.83 15.45
N VAL A 234 11.03 19.49 15.62
CA VAL A 234 11.35 20.24 16.84
C VAL A 234 11.87 21.62 16.49
N ILE A 235 11.20 22.65 17.01
CA ILE A 235 11.64 24.04 16.94
C ILE A 235 11.99 24.59 18.32
N TRP A 236 12.93 25.52 18.39
CA TRP A 236 13.40 26.13 19.64
C TRP A 236 12.87 27.55 19.79
N ILE A 237 12.23 27.84 20.92
CA ILE A 237 11.76 29.19 21.28
C ILE A 237 12.66 29.80 22.34
N SER A 238 13.25 30.96 22.02
CA SER A 238 14.12 31.73 22.91
C SER A 238 13.35 32.84 23.62
N VAL A 239 13.09 32.67 24.91
CA VAL A 239 12.45 33.68 25.75
C VAL A 239 13.52 34.44 26.51
N ASN A 240 13.80 35.65 26.05
CA ASN A 240 14.80 36.54 26.62
C ASN A 240 14.32 37.20 27.91
N GLU A 241 15.23 37.41 28.86
CA GLU A 241 14.94 38.19 30.06
C GLU A 241 14.44 39.60 29.72
N ASN A 242 13.43 40.07 30.44
CA ASN A 242 13.07 41.47 30.40
C ASN A 242 14.10 42.29 31.22
N ALA A 243 14.35 43.53 30.81
CA ALA A 243 15.28 44.43 31.51
C ALA A 243 14.87 44.64 32.99
N PHE A 244 13.58 44.47 33.31
CA PHE A 244 13.03 44.56 34.66
C PHE A 244 13.39 43.35 35.53
N SER A 245 13.45 42.13 35.01
CA SER A 245 13.89 40.92 35.73
C SER A 245 15.40 40.95 35.93
N ARG A 246 16.18 41.45 34.95
CA ARG A 246 17.61 41.74 35.17
C ARG A 246 17.80 42.74 36.30
N ALA A 247 17.06 43.86 36.26
CA ALA A 247 17.13 44.86 37.32
C ALA A 247 16.64 44.33 38.68
N LYS A 248 15.56 43.53 38.72
CA LYS A 248 15.04 42.90 39.93
C LYS A 248 16.03 41.90 40.53
N ASN A 249 16.60 41.01 39.73
CA ASN A 249 17.61 40.05 40.17
C ASN A 249 18.87 40.78 40.65
N TYR A 250 19.32 41.80 39.91
CA TYR A 250 20.46 42.63 40.30
C TYR A 250 20.22 43.42 41.59
N ILE A 251 19.01 43.97 41.80
CA ILE A 251 18.63 44.63 43.06
C ILE A 251 18.54 43.62 44.21
N ILE A 252 18.00 42.43 43.98
CA ILE A 252 17.95 41.35 44.98
C ILE A 252 19.38 40.94 45.38
N ASP A 253 20.27 40.73 44.42
CA ASP A 253 21.67 40.39 44.66
C ASP A 253 22.41 41.49 45.43
N ILE A 254 22.23 42.77 45.04
CA ILE A 254 22.80 43.91 45.78
C ILE A 254 22.23 44.00 47.20
N THR A 255 20.92 43.80 47.36
CA THR A 255 20.25 43.92 48.67
C THR A 255 20.68 42.78 49.60
N LEU A 256 20.83 41.57 49.07
CA LEU A 256 21.38 40.43 49.80
C LEU A 256 22.85 40.66 50.17
N GLN A 257 23.69 41.09 49.23
CA GLN A 257 25.09 41.43 49.53
C GLN A 257 25.21 42.52 50.60
N HIS A 258 24.43 43.60 50.50
CA HIS A 258 24.43 44.65 51.51
C HIS A 258 23.91 44.17 52.87
N PHE A 259 22.87 43.33 52.88
CA PHE A 259 22.34 42.76 54.11
C PHE A 259 23.37 41.84 54.79
N PHE A 260 24.05 40.97 54.05
CA PHE A 260 25.10 40.11 54.61
C PHE A 260 26.34 40.92 55.05
N ASN A 261 26.80 41.86 54.24
CA ASN A 261 27.98 42.66 54.57
C ASN A 261 27.72 43.64 55.75
N GLY A 262 26.49 44.14 55.88
CA GLY A 262 26.08 44.96 57.02
C GLY A 262 25.82 44.15 58.30
N ALA A 263 25.20 42.98 58.19
CA ALA A 263 24.90 42.12 59.34
C ALA A 263 26.14 41.39 59.90
N LEU A 264 27.16 41.13 59.06
CA LEU A 264 28.42 40.52 59.51
C LEU A 264 29.32 41.48 60.31
N GLY A 265 29.06 42.79 60.27
CA GLY A 265 29.78 43.78 61.08
C GLY A 265 29.33 43.84 62.54
N ASP A 266 28.06 43.50 62.82
CA ASP A 266 27.41 43.79 64.11
C ASP A 266 26.97 42.55 64.92
N PHE A 267 27.17 41.33 64.42
CA PHE A 267 26.71 40.12 65.13
C PHE A 267 27.82 39.10 65.35
N SER A 268 28.12 38.83 66.64
CA SER A 268 28.97 37.72 67.08
C SER A 268 28.40 36.37 66.63
N GLY A 269 29.30 35.48 66.18
CA GLY A 269 29.08 34.33 65.29
C GLY A 269 28.03 33.25 65.62
N ASP A 270 27.26 33.36 66.70
CA ASP A 270 26.29 32.32 67.10
C ASP A 270 24.84 32.59 66.64
N TYR A 271 24.47 33.84 66.29
CA TYR A 271 23.12 34.17 65.80
C TYR A 271 22.94 34.06 64.28
N ILE A 272 24.04 33.93 63.54
CA ILE A 272 24.03 33.90 62.08
C ILE A 272 23.36 32.61 61.56
N PHE A 273 23.61 31.47 62.19
CA PHE A 273 23.11 30.18 61.70
C PHE A 273 21.59 29.99 61.87
N SER A 274 20.98 30.48 62.97
CA SER A 274 19.53 30.34 63.16
C SER A 274 18.72 31.33 62.33
N PHE A 275 19.26 32.52 62.05
CA PHE A 275 18.61 33.51 61.20
C PHE A 275 18.75 33.14 59.71
N LEU A 276 19.93 32.67 59.26
CA LEU A 276 20.08 32.12 57.91
C LEU A 276 19.16 30.93 57.68
N GLY A 277 19.05 30.00 58.63
CA GLY A 277 18.18 28.82 58.48
C GLY A 277 16.70 29.18 58.30
N ASN A 278 16.20 30.18 59.03
CA ASN A 278 14.82 30.65 58.92
C ASN A 278 14.56 31.57 57.72
N PHE A 279 15.55 32.39 57.32
CA PHE A 279 15.41 33.28 56.17
C PHE A 279 15.55 32.52 54.84
N LEU A 280 16.52 31.61 54.75
CA LEU A 280 16.61 30.66 53.64
C LEU A 280 15.42 29.70 53.62
N GLY A 281 14.90 29.25 54.76
CA GLY A 281 13.67 28.44 54.83
C GLY A 281 12.40 29.18 54.36
N LYS A 282 12.37 30.51 54.43
CA LYS A 282 11.25 31.34 53.92
C LYS A 282 11.42 31.76 52.46
N LEU A 283 12.67 31.90 51.97
CA LEU A 283 12.96 32.10 50.54
C LEU A 283 12.86 30.77 49.75
N SER A 284 13.23 29.65 50.36
CA SER A 284 13.11 28.30 49.78
C SER A 284 11.66 27.82 49.70
N GLY A 285 10.73 28.47 50.40
CA GLY A 285 9.29 28.27 50.20
C GLY A 285 8.81 28.69 48.80
N ASN A 286 9.62 29.43 48.03
CA ASN A 286 9.31 29.84 46.66
C ASN A 286 10.43 29.57 45.63
N LEU A 287 11.61 29.08 46.00
CA LEU A 287 12.62 28.60 45.05
C LEU A 287 13.50 27.50 45.68
N LEU A 288 13.51 26.32 45.04
CA LEU A 288 14.44 25.19 45.21
C LEU A 288 14.19 24.24 46.39
N GLY A 289 13.45 23.17 46.10
CA GLY A 289 13.92 21.83 46.43
C GLY A 289 15.11 21.48 45.53
N ASN A 290 16.12 20.85 46.14
CA ASN A 290 17.33 20.25 45.56
C ASN A 290 18.53 21.15 45.27
N ILE A 291 19.41 21.28 46.28
CA ILE A 291 20.86 21.12 46.10
C ILE A 291 21.41 20.26 47.27
N VAL A 292 21.69 18.98 46.93
CA VAL A 292 22.83 18.15 47.36
C VAL A 292 22.80 17.49 48.75
N SER A 293 22.37 16.22 48.74
CA SER A 293 23.05 15.13 49.42
C SER A 293 24.45 14.93 48.81
N ASN A 294 25.48 15.33 49.54
CA ASN A 294 26.83 14.76 49.48
C ASN A 294 27.57 15.21 50.75
N GLN A 295 27.35 14.46 51.83
CA GLN A 295 28.38 14.03 52.77
C GLN A 295 28.07 12.59 53.15
#